data_AF-A0A086P4T4-F1
#
_entry.id   AF-A0A086P4T4-F1
#
_cell.length_a   1.000
_cell.length_b   1.000
_cell.length_c   1.000
_cell.angle_alpha   90.00
_cell.angle_beta   90.00
_cell.angle_gamma   90.00
#
_symmetry.space_group_name_H-M   'P 1'
#
loop_
_entity.id
_entity.type
_entity.pdbx_description
1 polymer ?
#
loop_
_entity_poly.entity_id
_entity_poly.type
_entity_poly.pdbx_seq_one_letter_code
_entity_poly.pdbx_strand_id
1 'polypeptide(L)'
;MCGFEDGNFFYLATIWEPAMGDRRVSYRIITVDGDPEVMRYQERDCAIVQRRKVMQWLDHRVPEADLLTTPAAHLFSIEEMLTKPVQTSLAY
;
A
#
# COMPACT_ATOMS: atom_id res chain seq x y z
N MET A 1 -5.98 -9.72 -5.22
CA MET A 1 -5.66 -8.34 -4.75
C MET A 1 -5.72 -8.38 -3.24
N CYS A 2 -4.68 -7.95 -2.51
CA CYS A 2 -4.68 -8.00 -1.05
C CYS A 2 -5.61 -6.91 -0.49
N GLY A 3 -6.79 -7.29 -0.04
CA GLY A 3 -7.76 -6.42 0.64
C GLY A 3 -7.84 -6.74 2.13
N PHE A 4 -8.24 -5.76 2.93
CA PHE A 4 -8.46 -5.94 4.37
C PHE A 4 -9.72 -6.80 4.62
N GLU A 5 -9.66 -7.73 5.58
CA GLU A 5 -10.77 -8.67 5.84
C GLU A 5 -12.11 -7.96 6.15
N ASP A 6 -12.05 -6.78 6.79
CA ASP A 6 -13.24 -6.02 7.20
C ASP A 6 -13.86 -5.12 6.11
N GLY A 7 -13.31 -5.11 4.88
CA GLY A 7 -13.79 -4.21 3.81
C GLY A 7 -13.54 -2.71 4.07
N ASN A 8 -12.68 -2.40 5.04
CA ASN A 8 -12.31 -1.03 5.39
C ASN A 8 -11.26 -0.45 4.44
N PHE A 9 -11.29 0.87 4.25
CA PHE A 9 -10.25 1.59 3.52
C PHE A 9 -8.93 1.57 4.29
N PHE A 10 -7.84 1.29 3.58
CA PHE A 10 -6.47 1.39 4.09
C PHE A 10 -5.77 2.62 3.54
N TYR A 11 -4.78 3.11 4.28
CA TYR A 11 -3.93 4.23 3.85
C TYR A 11 -2.57 3.67 3.45
N LEU A 12 -2.09 4.03 2.27
CA LEU A 12 -0.75 3.66 1.81
C LEU A 12 0.23 4.77 2.15
N ALA A 13 1.40 4.40 2.67
CA ALA A 13 2.49 5.33 2.81
C ALA A 13 3.04 5.70 1.43
N THR A 14 3.00 6.98 1.11
CA THR A 14 3.48 7.51 -0.17
C THR A 14 4.31 8.75 0.04
N ILE A 15 5.29 8.93 -0.85
CA ILE A 15 6.09 10.15 -0.94
C ILE A 15 5.65 10.88 -2.19
N TRP A 16 5.28 12.15 -2.03
CA TRP A 16 4.90 13.01 -3.14
C TRP A 16 6.11 13.84 -3.60
N GLU A 17 6.26 13.98 -4.91
CA GLU A 17 7.28 14.81 -5.53
C GLU A 17 6.59 15.97 -6.26
N PRO A 18 6.89 17.24 -5.91
CA PRO A 18 6.30 18.40 -6.59
C PRO A 18 6.69 18.40 -8.07
N ALA A 19 5.82 18.98 -8.89
CA ALA A 19 6.15 19.23 -10.29
C ALA A 19 7.37 20.15 -10.38
N MET A 20 8.46 19.67 -10.96
CA MET A 20 9.68 20.45 -11.21
C MET A 20 9.88 20.61 -12.72
N GLY A 21 9.85 21.86 -13.18
CA GLY A 21 9.96 22.19 -14.61
C GLY A 21 8.81 21.56 -15.41
N ASP A 22 9.15 20.72 -16.38
CA ASP A 22 8.19 20.03 -17.26
C ASP A 22 7.70 18.68 -16.67
N ARG A 23 8.20 18.27 -15.50
CA ARG A 23 7.80 17.01 -14.85
C ARG A 23 6.48 17.19 -14.13
N ARG A 24 5.49 16.33 -14.44
CA ARG A 24 4.20 16.28 -13.74
C ARG A 24 4.38 15.84 -12.30
N VAL A 25 3.44 16.23 -11.44
CA VAL A 25 3.33 15.73 -10.07
C VAL A 25 3.37 14.21 -10.09
N SER A 26 4.23 13.63 -9.26
CA SER A 26 4.39 12.19 -9.15
C SER A 26 4.40 11.77 -7.69
N TYR A 27 3.99 10.53 -7.43
CA TYR A 27 4.08 9.94 -6.10
C TYR A 27 4.69 8.55 -6.22
N ARG A 28 5.32 8.11 -5.13
CA ARG A 28 5.92 6.78 -5.01
C ARG A 28 5.30 6.10 -3.80
N ILE A 29 4.90 4.84 -3.96
CA ILE A 29 4.39 4.01 -2.86
C ILE A 29 5.58 3.35 -2.17
N ILE A 30 5.63 3.42 -0.84
CA ILE A 30 6.68 2.77 -0.07
C ILE A 30 6.33 1.29 0.09
N THR A 31 7.31 0.43 -0.10
CA THR A 31 7.16 -1.02 0.08
C THR A 31 8.02 -1.52 1.22
N VAL A 32 7.46 -2.42 2.02
CA VAL A 32 8.11 -3.16 3.10
C VAL A 32 8.25 -4.62 2.68
N ASP A 33 9.00 -5.38 3.46
CA ASP A 33 9.08 -6.82 3.23
C ASP A 33 7.71 -7.44 3.52
N GLY A 34 7.28 -8.33 2.61
CA GLY A 34 5.99 -9.00 2.73
C GLY A 34 5.92 -9.90 3.95
N ASP A 35 4.72 -10.12 4.45
CA ASP A 35 4.49 -11.15 5.48
C ASP A 35 4.81 -12.55 4.90
N PRO A 36 5.27 -13.54 5.70
CA PRO A 36 5.52 -14.90 5.20
C PRO A 36 4.35 -15.56 4.44
N GLU A 37 3.11 -15.12 4.69
CA GLU A 37 1.94 -15.55 3.92
C GLU A 37 1.89 -14.91 2.51
N VAL A 38 2.29 -13.64 2.39
CA VAL A 38 2.28 -12.88 1.13
C VAL A 38 3.55 -13.08 0.32
N MET A 39 4.69 -13.33 0.97
CA MET A 39 5.99 -13.63 0.33
C MET A 39 5.93 -14.78 -0.68
N ARG A 40 4.95 -15.69 -0.54
CA ARG A 40 4.72 -16.79 -1.49
C ARG A 40 4.23 -16.31 -2.86
N TYR A 41 3.64 -15.12 -2.90
CA TYR A 41 3.06 -14.51 -4.11
C TYR A 41 3.82 -13.26 -4.54
N GLN A 42 4.25 -12.43 -3.59
CA GLN A 42 4.99 -11.19 -3.81
C GLN A 42 5.98 -10.95 -2.68
N GLU A 43 7.25 -10.71 -3.01
CA GLU A 43 8.31 -10.52 -2.00
C GLU A 43 8.16 -9.21 -1.19
N ARG A 44 7.52 -8.19 -1.76
CA ARG A 44 7.33 -6.88 -1.14
C ARG A 44 5.88 -6.46 -1.15
N ASP A 45 5.44 -5.93 -0.02
CA ASP A 45 4.10 -5.39 0.18
C ASP A 45 4.12 -3.88 0.31
N CYS A 46 3.01 -3.25 -0.06
CA CYS A 46 2.83 -1.82 0.18
C CYS A 46 2.73 -1.55 1.68
N ALA A 47 3.44 -0.54 2.16
CA ALA A 47 3.41 -0.17 3.57
C ALA A 47 2.05 0.46 3.92
N ILE A 48 1.32 -0.17 4.85
CA ILE A 48 -0.01 0.29 5.27
C ILE A 48 0.11 1.13 6.54
N VAL A 49 -0.43 2.34 6.48
CA VAL A 49 -0.57 3.24 7.63
C VAL A 49 -1.94 3.02 8.26
N GLN A 50 -1.97 2.67 9.54
CA GLN A 50 -3.22 2.56 10.29
C GLN A 50 -3.93 3.92 10.35
N ARG A 51 -5.25 3.95 10.19
CA ARG A 51 -6.07 5.18 10.21
C ARG A 51 -5.74 6.12 11.38
N ARG A 52 -5.55 5.58 12.58
CA ARG A 52 -5.20 6.35 13.80
C ARG A 52 -3.82 7.02 13.77
N LYS A 53 -2.92 6.56 12.89
CA LYS A 53 -1.55 7.08 12.74
C LYS A 53 -1.36 7.94 11.48
N VAL A 54 -2.39 8.16 10.67
CA VAL A 54 -2.28 8.93 9.40
C VAL A 54 -1.70 10.32 9.63
N MET A 55 -2.16 11.05 10.64
CA MET A 55 -1.59 12.37 10.94
C MET A 55 -0.14 12.31 11.43
N GLN A 56 0.28 11.21 12.06
CA GLN A 56 1.67 11.04 12.49
C GLN A 56 2.59 10.84 11.28
N TRP A 57 2.11 10.14 10.25
CA TRP A 57 2.78 10.03 8.95
C TRP A 57 2.88 11.39 8.25
N LEU A 58 1.76 12.10 8.09
CA LEU A 58 1.72 13.38 7.36
C LEU A 58 2.50 14.49 8.05
N ASP A 59 2.52 14.53 9.38
CA ASP A 59 3.23 15.55 10.15
C ASP A 59 4.68 15.16 10.47
N HIS A 60 5.16 13.99 10.02
CA HIS A 60 6.50 13.45 10.34
C HIS A 60 6.83 13.47 11.85
N ARG A 61 5.84 13.21 12.71
CA ARG A 61 6.01 13.33 14.18
C ARG A 61 6.72 12.15 14.82
N VAL A 62 6.81 11.03 14.11
CA VAL A 62 7.44 9.79 14.57
C VAL A 62 8.33 9.24 13.45
N PRO A 63 9.38 8.48 13.80
CA PRO A 63 10.24 7.82 12.81
C PRO A 63 9.44 6.93 11.85
N GLU A 64 9.84 6.88 10.58
CA GLU A 64 9.15 6.05 9.57
C GLU A 64 9.18 4.57 9.95
N ALA A 65 10.26 4.08 10.57
CA ALA A 65 10.39 2.71 11.03
C ALA A 65 9.27 2.28 12.02
N ASP A 66 8.71 3.23 12.79
CA ASP A 66 7.65 2.96 13.76
C ASP A 66 6.24 2.96 13.12
N LEU A 67 6.14 3.43 11.88
CA LEU A 67 4.90 3.51 11.09
C LEU A 67 4.86 2.45 10.00
N LEU A 68 5.99 2.20 9.34
CA LEU A 68 6.13 1.32 8.18
C LEU A 68 6.58 -0.08 8.62
N THR A 69 5.82 -0.68 9.52
CA THR A 69 6.02 -2.08 9.89
C THR A 69 5.22 -2.98 8.95
N THR A 70 5.74 -4.18 8.70
CA THR A 70 4.96 -5.24 8.05
C THR A 70 3.66 -5.42 8.83
N PRO A 71 2.49 -5.33 8.17
CA PRO A 71 1.22 -5.59 8.83
C PRO A 71 1.25 -6.99 9.46
N ALA A 72 0.65 -7.16 10.63
CA ALA A 72 0.51 -8.49 11.23
C ALA A 72 -0.15 -9.46 10.24
N ALA A 73 0.35 -10.70 10.20
CA ALA A 73 -0.30 -11.83 9.55
C ALA A 73 -1.81 -11.82 9.83
N HIS A 74 -2.63 -12.26 8.87
CA HIS A 74 -4.11 -12.20 8.88
C HIS A 74 -4.76 -10.82 8.64
N LEU A 75 -4.03 -9.72 8.44
CA LEU A 75 -4.67 -8.46 8.00
C LEU A 75 -5.12 -8.47 6.54
N PHE A 76 -4.68 -9.47 5.78
CA PHE A 76 -4.95 -9.62 4.36
C PHE A 76 -5.79 -10.87 4.11
N SER A 77 -6.94 -10.71 3.46
CA SER A 77 -7.57 -11.82 2.76
C SER A 77 -6.86 -12.01 1.42
N ILE A 78 -6.15 -13.14 1.25
CA ILE A 78 -5.57 -13.52 -0.03
C ILE A 78 -6.66 -14.22 -0.84
N GLU A 79 -7.20 -13.52 -1.83
CA GLU A 79 -8.12 -14.11 -2.81
C GLU A 79 -7.39 -14.32 -4.14
N GLU A 80 -7.32 -15.57 -4.58
CA GLU A 80 -6.79 -15.95 -5.89
C GLU A 80 -7.79 -15.53 -6.97
N MET A 81 -7.45 -14.48 -7.72
CA MET A 81 -8.32 -13.98 -8.78
C MET A 81 -8.27 -14.95 -9.97
N LEU A 82 -9.26 -15.83 -10.06
CA LEU A 82 -9.50 -16.61 -11.28
C LEU A 82 -9.66 -15.66 -12.45
N THR A 83 -8.80 -15.83 -13.45
CA THR A 83 -8.64 -14.97 -14.63
C THR A 83 -9.95 -14.70 -15.36
N LYS A 84 -10.57 -13.56 -15.10
CA LYS A 84 -11.24 -12.75 -16.12
C LYS A 84 -10.89 -11.28 -15.89
N PRO A 85 -10.22 -10.60 -16.84
CA PRO A 85 -10.01 -9.17 -16.72
C PRO A 85 -11.37 -8.49 -16.83
N VAL A 86 -11.89 -7.95 -15.72
CA VAL A 86 -13.04 -7.05 -15.72
C VAL A 86 -12.53 -5.63 -15.52
N GLN A 87 -11.70 -5.17 -16.46
CA GLN A 87 -11.50 -3.74 -16.68
C GLN A 87 -11.72 -3.44 -18.16
N THR A 88 -12.99 -3.52 -18.57
CA THR A 88 -13.46 -3.24 -19.94
C THR A 88 -13.25 -1.78 -20.35
N SER A 89 -12.83 -0.89 -19.43
CA SER A 89 -12.68 0.55 -19.69
C SER A 89 -11.25 1.00 -20.03
N LEU A 90 -10.24 0.12 -20.04
CA LEU A 90 -8.87 0.48 -20.46
C LEU A 90 -8.38 -0.26 -21.70
N ALA A 91 -9.26 -0.97 -22.42
CA ALA A 91 -8.97 -1.45 -23.75
C ALA A 91 -9.28 -0.32 -24.76
N TYR A 92 -8.29 0.51 -25.06
CA TYR A 92 -8.23 1.26 -26.32
C TYR A 92 -6.97 0.84 -27.07
#